data_AF-A0A8T0WXL1-F1
#
_entry.id   AF-A0A8T0WXL1-F1
#
_cell.length_a   1.000
_cell.length_b   1.000
_cell.length_c   1.000
_cell.angle_alpha   90.00
_cell.angle_beta   90.00
_cell.angle_gamma   90.00
#
_symmetry.space_group_name_H-M   'P 1'
#
loop_
_entity.id
_entity.type
_entity.pdbx_description
1 polymer ?
#
loop_
_entity_poly.entity_id
_entity_poly.type
_entity_poly.pdbx_seq_one_letter_code
_entity_poly.pdbx_strand_id
1 'polypeptide(L)'
;MVSCLIEMAAGENDGGAVRHELLRKRNKVGGTALHSAIRSGNFQLIEMLIWEDPELACIPYDGTSPLYLAISSSELCLHCVLQLFQSCGFSPSGPDGQNVLHIAVFRDVVCGKVLQDVLEWLAAPTRQKLVEQADKDGNSPLHFAASKDIWGKSLSTLFLEIVGWHIVYPFCILRRMSMEGPTKLLIEASNSSLFKPDNEGSYPIHVAAASGRIKAVVVMLESFPSCATLRDGRGRTLLHVAAEKDMWVIVGYASQSGCPEVRSVLNMQDNNGNTVLHLAVEGGNQWVFSYLFRNRGVGLDLSNKDGLTAIDLARRKIPAEGRFYHTLVKKFIYLLYIYIDVYICVYICIYICVYMYIY
;
A
#
# COMPACT_ATOMS: atom_id res chain seq x y z
N MET A 1 -12.45 41.83 14.64
CA MET A 1 -13.75 41.63 13.94
C MET A 1 -14.47 40.39 14.44
N VAL A 2 -13.86 39.19 14.41
CA VAL A 2 -14.48 37.99 15.00
C VAL A 2 -14.66 38.13 16.53
N SER A 3 -13.65 38.62 17.26
CA SER A 3 -13.76 38.94 18.69
C SER A 3 -14.90 39.92 18.99
N CYS A 4 -15.02 41.02 18.25
CA CYS A 4 -16.11 41.98 18.40
C CYS A 4 -17.50 41.38 18.08
N LEU A 5 -17.60 40.51 17.06
CA LEU A 5 -18.87 39.83 16.75
C LEU A 5 -19.27 38.84 17.86
N ILE A 6 -18.28 38.19 18.47
CA ILE A 6 -18.46 37.30 19.62
C ILE A 6 -18.89 38.10 20.87
N GLU A 7 -18.31 39.28 21.10
CA GLU A 7 -18.68 40.19 22.20
C GLU A 7 -20.07 40.83 22.00
N MET A 8 -20.42 41.21 20.77
CA MET A 8 -21.74 41.77 20.46
C MET A 8 -22.88 40.77 20.67
N ALA A 9 -22.63 39.47 20.52
CA ALA A 9 -23.62 38.42 20.78
C ALA A 9 -23.89 38.21 22.29
N ALA A 10 -23.06 38.76 23.18
CA ALA A 10 -23.19 38.58 24.64
C ALA A 10 -24.17 39.58 25.31
N GLY A 11 -24.75 40.52 24.56
CA GLY A 11 -25.48 41.67 25.08
C GLY A 11 -26.93 41.46 25.52
N GLU A 12 -27.52 40.26 25.39
CA GLU A 12 -28.91 40.01 25.77
C GLU A 12 -29.00 38.75 26.64
N ASN A 13 -29.91 38.71 27.61
CA ASN A 13 -29.99 37.75 28.74
C ASN A 13 -30.15 36.24 28.38
N ASP A 14 -29.98 35.87 27.11
CA ASP A 14 -29.93 34.51 26.54
C ASP A 14 -28.63 34.27 25.72
N GLY A 15 -27.63 35.14 25.90
CA GLY A 15 -26.51 35.34 24.99
C GLY A 15 -25.56 34.15 24.83
N GLY A 16 -25.51 33.22 25.77
CA GLY A 16 -24.71 32.00 25.64
C GLY A 16 -25.25 31.06 24.55
N ALA A 17 -26.56 30.81 24.54
CA ALA A 17 -27.19 29.92 23.57
C ALA A 17 -27.14 30.49 22.15
N VAL A 18 -27.45 31.78 22.01
CA VAL A 18 -27.38 32.51 20.72
C VAL A 18 -25.94 32.58 20.20
N ARG A 19 -24.96 32.75 21.09
CA ARG A 19 -23.52 32.75 20.74
C ARG A 19 -23.06 31.39 20.22
N HIS A 20 -23.42 30.29 20.87
CA HIS A 20 -23.12 28.95 20.38
C HIS A 20 -23.82 28.67 19.04
N GLU A 21 -25.08 29.10 18.87
CA GLU A 21 -25.80 28.96 17.61
C GLU A 21 -25.11 29.71 16.45
N LEU A 22 -24.64 30.94 16.71
CA LEU A 22 -23.90 31.73 15.72
C LEU A 22 -22.54 31.11 15.37
N LEU A 23 -21.79 30.62 16.36
CA LEU A 23 -20.48 29.99 16.13
C LEU A 23 -20.60 28.65 15.37
N ARG A 24 -21.69 27.91 15.62
CA ARG A 24 -21.99 26.63 14.95
C ARG A 24 -22.63 26.81 13.58
N LYS A 25 -22.96 28.04 13.18
CA LYS A 25 -23.57 28.34 11.89
C LYS A 25 -22.66 27.90 10.74
N ARG A 26 -23.28 27.29 9.74
CA ARG A 26 -22.59 26.71 8.59
C ARG A 26 -22.60 27.66 7.41
N ASN A 27 -21.48 27.72 6.69
CA ASN A 27 -21.39 28.43 5.42
C ASN A 27 -22.14 27.66 4.31
N LYS A 28 -22.18 28.21 3.08
CA LYS A 28 -22.87 27.59 1.94
C LYS A 28 -22.38 26.18 1.57
N VAL A 29 -21.13 25.88 1.90
CA VAL A 29 -20.52 24.57 1.66
C VAL A 29 -20.88 23.61 2.81
N GLY A 30 -21.27 24.12 3.99
CA GLY A 30 -21.64 23.34 5.16
C GLY A 30 -20.59 23.39 6.28
N GLY A 31 -19.45 24.06 6.06
CA GLY A 31 -18.38 24.20 7.04
C GLY A 31 -18.67 25.27 8.10
N THR A 32 -18.19 25.04 9.33
CA THR A 32 -18.23 26.02 10.44
C THR A 32 -17.11 27.05 10.32
N ALA A 33 -17.15 28.08 11.19
CA ALA A 33 -16.07 29.06 11.33
C ALA A 33 -14.70 28.39 11.60
N LEU A 34 -14.69 27.33 12.42
CA LEU A 34 -13.47 26.57 12.73
C LEU A 34 -12.83 25.94 11.49
N HIS A 35 -13.62 25.34 10.60
CA HIS A 35 -13.09 24.78 9.34
C HIS A 35 -12.42 25.85 8.48
N SER A 36 -12.98 27.07 8.46
CA SER A 36 -12.42 28.19 7.68
C SER A 36 -11.13 28.69 8.31
N ALA A 37 -11.08 28.78 9.65
CA ALA A 37 -9.86 29.13 10.38
C ALA A 37 -8.71 28.14 10.11
N ILE A 38 -9.01 26.83 10.14
CA ILE A 38 -8.05 25.76 9.83
C ILE A 38 -7.51 25.87 8.40
N ARG A 39 -8.39 26.11 7.40
CA ARG A 39 -7.94 26.31 6.00
C ARG A 39 -7.04 27.53 5.84
N SER A 40 -7.29 28.59 6.60
CA SER A 40 -6.48 29.81 6.57
C SER A 40 -5.16 29.71 7.33
N GLY A 41 -4.93 28.61 8.07
CA GLY A 41 -3.73 28.46 8.92
C GLY A 41 -3.69 29.42 10.11
N ASN A 42 -4.79 30.10 10.43
CA ASN A 42 -4.83 31.13 11.47
C ASN A 42 -4.97 30.49 12.86
N PHE A 43 -3.84 30.18 13.49
CA PHE A 43 -3.80 29.50 14.79
C PHE A 43 -4.51 30.28 15.91
N GLN A 44 -4.34 31.61 15.97
CA GLN A 44 -5.01 32.43 16.99
C GLN A 44 -6.53 32.36 16.87
N LEU A 45 -7.05 32.35 15.63
CA LEU A 45 -8.49 32.20 15.40
C LEU A 45 -8.99 30.81 15.79
N ILE A 46 -8.19 29.77 15.56
CA ILE A 46 -8.52 28.40 15.98
C ILE A 46 -8.58 28.32 17.51
N GLU A 47 -7.58 28.84 18.21
CA GLU A 47 -7.51 28.86 19.67
C GLU A 47 -8.71 29.60 20.28
N MET A 48 -9.01 30.82 19.80
CA MET A 48 -10.17 31.58 20.26
C MET A 48 -11.49 30.83 20.03
N LEU A 49 -11.68 30.20 18.86
CA LEU A 49 -12.92 29.49 18.56
C LEU A 49 -13.10 28.23 19.44
N ILE A 50 -12.03 27.49 19.71
CA ILE A 50 -12.07 26.31 20.58
C ILE A 50 -12.27 26.70 22.05
N TRP A 51 -11.64 27.80 22.50
CA TRP A 51 -11.85 28.32 23.85
C TRP A 51 -13.31 28.69 24.11
N GLU A 52 -13.98 29.28 23.12
CA GLU A 52 -15.37 29.70 23.25
C GLU A 52 -16.39 28.57 23.06
N ASP A 53 -16.14 27.65 22.13
CA ASP A 53 -17.01 26.49 21.90
C ASP A 53 -16.20 25.25 21.52
N PRO A 54 -15.80 24.44 22.52
CA PRO A 54 -15.03 23.22 22.29
C PRO A 54 -15.76 22.19 21.40
N GLU A 55 -17.09 22.19 21.37
CA GLU A 55 -17.86 21.22 20.58
C GLU A 55 -17.75 21.48 19.07
N LEU A 56 -17.23 22.64 18.64
CA LEU A 56 -16.94 22.90 17.23
C LEU A 56 -16.00 21.86 16.63
N ALA A 57 -15.09 21.28 17.43
CA ALA A 57 -14.19 20.21 17.02
C ALA A 57 -14.90 18.87 16.72
N CYS A 58 -16.13 18.69 17.22
CA CYS A 58 -16.95 17.50 16.99
C CYS A 58 -17.79 17.57 15.71
N ILE A 59 -17.97 18.74 15.10
CA ILE A 59 -18.94 18.94 14.03
C ILE A 59 -18.26 18.73 12.68
N PRO A 60 -18.49 17.62 11.96
CA PRO A 60 -17.97 17.46 10.62
C PRO A 60 -18.81 18.23 9.59
N TYR A 61 -18.16 18.59 8.49
CA TYR A 61 -18.77 19.08 7.26
C TYR A 61 -18.47 18.08 6.14
N ASP A 62 -19.50 17.55 5.49
CA ASP A 62 -19.34 16.57 4.40
C ASP A 62 -18.44 15.39 4.79
N GLY A 63 -18.63 14.87 6.00
CA GLY A 63 -17.77 13.84 6.61
C GLY A 63 -16.40 14.32 7.08
N THR A 64 -15.94 15.49 6.65
CA THR A 64 -14.64 16.05 7.04
C THR A 64 -14.72 16.74 8.39
N SER A 65 -14.03 16.22 9.40
CA SER A 65 -13.91 16.88 10.70
C SER A 65 -12.86 17.99 10.70
N PRO A 66 -12.94 18.93 11.66
CA PRO A 66 -11.88 19.93 11.86
C PRO A 66 -10.51 19.30 12.09
N LEU A 67 -10.43 18.21 12.86
CA LEU A 67 -9.17 17.50 13.11
C LEU A 67 -8.61 16.86 11.83
N TYR A 68 -9.46 16.22 11.03
CA TYR A 68 -9.06 15.66 9.73
C TYR A 68 -8.49 16.74 8.82
N LEU A 69 -9.17 17.89 8.75
CA LEU A 69 -8.75 19.03 7.94
C LEU A 69 -7.43 19.65 8.44
N ALA A 70 -7.23 19.70 9.76
CA ALA A 70 -5.98 20.17 10.35
C ALA A 70 -4.81 19.25 10.01
N ILE A 71 -5.01 17.92 10.10
CA ILE A 71 -4.00 16.94 9.67
C ILE A 71 -3.78 17.02 8.17
N SER A 72 -4.76 17.39 7.35
CA SER A 72 -4.57 17.60 5.91
C SER A 72 -3.80 18.90 5.58
N SER A 73 -3.83 19.92 6.46
CA SER A 73 -3.34 21.27 6.18
C SER A 73 -1.83 21.41 6.41
N SER A 74 -1.06 21.84 5.40
CA SER A 74 0.40 22.04 5.49
C SER A 74 0.80 23.25 6.32
N GLU A 75 -0.11 24.21 6.45
CA GLU A 75 0.17 25.52 7.03
C GLU A 75 0.15 25.53 8.56
N LEU A 76 -0.36 24.46 9.19
CA LEU A 76 -0.56 24.38 10.64
C LEU A 76 0.55 23.59 11.32
N CYS A 77 1.00 24.10 12.46
CA CYS A 77 1.78 23.31 13.41
C CYS A 77 0.88 22.23 14.02
N LEU A 78 1.04 20.98 13.56
CA LEU A 78 0.22 19.85 13.98
C LEU A 78 0.26 19.66 15.50
N HIS A 79 1.45 19.79 16.11
CA HIS A 79 1.62 19.64 17.56
C HIS A 79 0.75 20.61 18.36
N CYS A 80 0.74 21.90 17.98
CA CYS A 80 -0.08 22.91 18.65
C CYS A 80 -1.59 22.63 18.50
N VAL A 81 -2.02 22.17 17.31
CA VAL A 81 -3.42 21.82 17.08
C VAL A 81 -3.83 20.58 17.88
N LEU A 82 -3.01 19.54 17.91
CA LEU A 82 -3.28 18.34 18.70
C LEU A 82 -3.37 18.67 20.20
N GLN A 83 -2.49 19.53 20.72
CA GLN A 83 -2.54 19.97 22.11
C GLN A 83 -3.84 20.72 22.42
N LEU A 84 -4.27 21.63 21.53
CA LEU A 84 -5.53 22.35 21.68
C LEU A 84 -6.74 21.40 21.64
N PHE A 85 -6.69 20.36 20.81
CA PHE A 85 -7.78 19.39 20.68
C PHE A 85 -7.78 18.34 21.80
N GLN A 86 -6.73 18.27 22.63
CA GLN A 86 -6.62 17.29 23.71
C GLN A 86 -7.60 17.58 24.86
N SER A 87 -7.98 18.85 25.04
CA SER A 87 -8.89 19.30 26.09
C SER A 87 -10.37 19.28 25.68
N CYS A 88 -10.68 18.98 24.41
CA CYS A 88 -12.05 18.99 23.90
C CYS A 88 -12.46 17.64 23.28
N GLY A 89 -13.77 17.41 23.18
CA GLY A 89 -14.28 16.31 22.35
C GLY A 89 -13.95 16.58 20.88
N PHE A 90 -13.56 15.54 20.14
CA PHE A 90 -13.26 15.67 18.70
C PHE A 90 -13.89 14.56 17.88
N SER A 91 -14.15 14.86 16.61
CA SER A 91 -14.56 13.86 15.63
C SER A 91 -13.35 13.44 14.77
N PRO A 92 -13.00 12.14 14.71
CA PRO A 92 -11.92 11.65 13.86
C PRO A 92 -12.36 11.33 12.42
N SER A 93 -13.55 11.80 11.99
CA SER A 93 -14.12 11.47 10.69
C SER A 93 -13.53 12.30 9.54
N GLY A 94 -13.41 11.66 8.39
CA GLY A 94 -13.00 12.23 7.12
C GLY A 94 -14.03 12.00 6.01
N PRO A 95 -13.80 12.59 4.83
CA PRO A 95 -14.62 12.34 3.65
C PRO A 95 -14.57 10.85 3.27
N ASP A 96 -15.60 10.37 2.59
CA ASP A 96 -15.69 8.99 2.11
C ASP A 96 -15.49 7.89 3.16
N GLY A 97 -15.88 8.17 4.40
CA GLY A 97 -15.77 7.21 5.52
C GLY A 97 -14.35 7.04 6.04
N GLN A 98 -13.38 7.78 5.49
CA GLN A 98 -12.02 7.83 5.99
C GLN A 98 -12.00 8.38 7.41
N ASN A 99 -10.88 8.15 8.10
CA ASN A 99 -10.60 8.75 9.39
C ASN A 99 -9.27 9.50 9.37
N VAL A 100 -8.94 10.15 10.49
CA VAL A 100 -7.69 10.92 10.67
C VAL A 100 -6.41 10.13 10.38
N LEU A 101 -6.40 8.80 10.54
CA LEU A 101 -5.21 7.98 10.25
C LEU A 101 -5.01 7.77 8.74
N HIS A 102 -6.07 7.75 7.93
CA HIS A 102 -5.95 7.66 6.47
C HIS A 102 -5.19 8.87 5.91
N ILE A 103 -5.57 10.07 6.34
CA ILE A 103 -4.89 11.31 5.94
C ILE A 103 -3.51 11.46 6.59
N ALA A 104 -3.33 10.97 7.83
CA ALA A 104 -2.03 10.98 8.49
C ALA A 104 -1.00 10.14 7.71
N VAL A 105 -1.39 8.95 7.24
CA VAL A 105 -0.55 8.12 6.36
C VAL A 105 -0.17 8.86 5.08
N PHE A 106 -1.12 9.53 4.42
CA PHE A 106 -0.87 10.28 3.19
C PHE A 106 0.13 11.43 3.43
N ARG A 107 0.01 12.10 4.58
CA ARG A 107 0.86 13.22 4.99
C ARG A 107 2.25 12.79 5.45
N ASP A 108 2.36 11.62 6.06
CA ASP A 108 3.62 11.07 6.57
C ASP A 108 4.64 10.91 5.45
N VAL A 109 4.18 10.59 4.23
CA VAL A 109 5.00 10.51 3.02
C VAL A 109 5.68 11.84 2.68
N VAL A 110 5.07 12.98 3.05
CA VAL A 110 5.53 14.32 2.69
C VAL A 110 6.38 14.95 3.80
N CYS A 111 5.95 14.84 5.05
CA CYS A 111 6.57 15.56 6.17
C CYS A 111 7.36 14.66 7.12
N GLY A 112 7.11 13.34 7.10
CA GLY A 112 7.60 12.38 8.09
C GLY A 112 7.03 12.63 9.49
N LYS A 113 6.82 11.55 10.27
CA LYS A 113 6.38 11.56 11.68
C LYS A 113 4.95 12.00 11.97
N VAL A 114 4.19 12.50 10.98
CA VAL A 114 2.80 12.91 11.19
C VAL A 114 1.94 11.76 11.72
N LEU A 115 2.13 10.56 11.16
CA LEU A 115 1.37 9.40 11.62
C LEU A 115 1.77 9.00 13.05
N GLN A 116 3.07 9.05 13.36
CA GLN A 116 3.58 8.75 14.69
C GLN A 116 2.99 9.70 15.74
N ASP A 117 3.03 11.01 15.48
CA ASP A 117 2.50 12.03 16.38
C ASP A 117 1.00 11.83 16.65
N VAL A 118 0.22 11.50 15.62
CA VAL A 118 -1.22 11.24 15.76
C VAL A 118 -1.48 9.94 16.53
N LEU A 119 -0.70 8.87 16.30
CA LEU A 119 -0.85 7.60 17.03
C LEU A 119 -0.44 7.72 18.51
N GLU A 120 0.54 8.54 18.83
CA GLU A 120 0.97 8.83 20.21
C GLU A 120 -0.05 9.70 20.94
N TRP A 121 -0.66 10.66 20.23
CA TRP A 121 -1.69 11.53 20.78
C TRP A 121 -3.03 10.82 21.05
N LEU A 122 -3.42 9.85 20.21
CA LEU A 122 -4.68 9.14 20.35
C LEU A 122 -4.69 8.21 21.57
N ALA A 123 -5.71 8.34 22.42
CA ALA A 123 -5.96 7.40 23.52
C ALA A 123 -6.13 5.96 23.00
N ALA A 124 -5.60 4.98 23.74
CA ALA A 124 -5.55 3.57 23.34
C ALA A 124 -6.87 2.99 22.75
N PRO A 125 -8.06 3.16 23.37
CA PRO A 125 -9.30 2.59 22.82
C PRO A 125 -9.71 3.25 21.49
N THR A 126 -9.56 4.57 21.38
CA THR A 126 -9.84 5.31 20.15
C THR A 126 -8.85 4.91 19.06
N ARG A 127 -7.57 4.82 19.39
CA ARG A 127 -6.50 4.41 18.48
C ARG A 127 -6.78 3.04 17.86
N GLN A 128 -7.08 2.04 18.69
CA GLN A 128 -7.35 0.68 18.19
C GLN A 128 -8.56 0.65 17.24
N LYS A 129 -9.63 1.37 17.59
CA LYS A 129 -10.81 1.49 16.72
C LYS A 129 -10.47 2.15 15.38
N LEU A 130 -9.67 3.21 15.38
CA LEU A 130 -9.35 3.96 14.16
C LEU A 130 -8.37 3.22 13.25
N VAL A 131 -7.41 2.46 13.79
CA VAL A 131 -6.46 1.66 12.99
C VAL A 131 -7.20 0.55 12.21
N GLU A 132 -8.33 0.09 12.75
CA GLU A 132 -9.13 -0.98 12.17
C GLU A 132 -10.33 -0.50 11.34
N GLN A 133 -10.71 0.77 11.47
CA GLN A 133 -11.83 1.33 10.75
C GLN A 133 -11.48 1.46 9.26
N ALA A 134 -12.32 0.86 8.42
CA ALA A 134 -12.26 1.00 6.98
C ALA A 134 -13.04 2.22 6.48
N ASP A 135 -12.60 2.76 5.34
CA ASP A 135 -13.34 3.74 4.56
C ASP A 135 -14.52 3.09 3.78
N LYS A 136 -15.21 3.87 2.94
CA LYS A 136 -16.33 3.38 2.12
C LYS A 136 -15.95 2.22 1.19
N ASP A 137 -14.69 2.17 0.74
CA ASP A 137 -14.17 1.14 -0.17
C ASP A 137 -13.65 -0.09 0.59
N GLY A 138 -13.78 -0.11 1.92
CA GLY A 138 -13.27 -1.19 2.76
C GLY A 138 -11.77 -1.05 3.07
N ASN A 139 -11.12 0.01 2.61
CA ASN A 139 -9.69 0.22 2.84
C ASN A 139 -9.46 0.73 4.26
N SER A 140 -8.63 0.01 5.02
CA SER A 140 -8.12 0.50 6.30
C SER A 140 -6.92 1.45 6.09
N PRO A 141 -6.47 2.20 7.13
CA PRO A 141 -5.25 3.00 7.04
C PRO A 141 -4.04 2.19 6.58
N LEU A 142 -4.00 0.89 6.88
CA LEU A 142 -2.92 -0.01 6.45
C LEU A 142 -2.96 -0.30 4.94
N HIS A 143 -4.14 -0.35 4.32
CA HIS A 143 -4.27 -0.42 2.85
C HIS A 143 -3.71 0.84 2.19
N PHE A 144 -3.97 2.01 2.78
CA PHE A 144 -3.41 3.28 2.30
C PHE A 144 -1.89 3.30 2.44
N ALA A 145 -1.34 2.87 3.59
CA ALA A 145 0.10 2.82 3.81
C ALA A 145 0.75 1.86 2.80
N ALA A 146 0.15 0.69 2.60
CA ALA A 146 0.58 -0.29 1.61
C ALA A 146 0.61 0.25 0.17
N SER A 147 -0.32 1.14 -0.20
CA SER A 147 -0.35 1.77 -1.54
C SER A 147 0.65 2.93 -1.67
N LYS A 148 0.78 3.74 -0.62
CA LYS A 148 1.43 5.06 -0.65
C LYS A 148 2.85 5.10 -0.12
N ASP A 149 3.39 3.98 0.36
CA ASP A 149 4.80 3.88 0.81
C ASP A 149 5.76 4.17 -0.36
N ILE A 150 5.87 5.44 -0.74
CA ILE A 150 6.75 5.95 -1.78
C ILE A 150 8.11 6.05 -1.12
N TRP A 151 8.99 5.19 -1.56
CA TRP A 151 10.37 5.36 -1.22
C TRP A 151 10.92 6.63 -1.89
N GLY A 152 11.30 7.61 -1.06
CA GLY A 152 12.10 8.75 -1.48
C GLY A 152 13.39 8.29 -2.17
N LYS A 153 13.65 8.87 -3.34
CA LYS A 153 14.67 8.48 -4.34
C LYS A 153 14.38 7.13 -4.99
N SER A 154 13.59 7.26 -6.06
CA SER A 154 13.32 6.30 -7.11
C SER A 154 14.37 5.20 -7.25
N LEU A 155 13.91 3.95 -7.28
CA LEU A 155 14.70 2.83 -7.79
C LEU A 155 15.35 3.16 -9.14
N SER A 156 14.78 4.08 -9.95
CA SER A 156 15.40 4.55 -11.19
C SER A 156 16.75 5.26 -10.99
N THR A 157 16.99 5.94 -9.86
CA THR A 157 18.29 6.59 -9.59
C THR A 157 19.35 5.58 -9.14
N LEU A 158 18.97 4.55 -8.36
CA LEU A 158 19.84 3.41 -8.07
C LEU A 158 20.08 2.53 -9.31
N PHE A 159 19.09 2.44 -10.20
CA PHE A 159 19.15 1.65 -11.43
C PHE A 159 20.13 2.24 -12.46
N LEU A 160 20.31 3.56 -12.50
CA LEU A 160 21.23 4.21 -13.43
C LEU A 160 22.71 4.15 -13.01
N GLU A 161 23.02 3.88 -11.73
CA GLU A 161 24.41 3.70 -11.29
C GLU A 161 24.92 2.26 -11.45
N ILE A 162 24.03 1.28 -11.67
CA ILE A 162 24.35 -0.16 -11.69
C ILE A 162 24.14 -0.74 -13.11
N VAL A 163 24.64 -0.06 -14.13
CA VAL A 163 24.61 -0.61 -15.51
C VAL A 163 25.73 -1.64 -15.76
N GLY A 164 26.51 -2.00 -14.73
CA GLY A 164 27.77 -2.72 -14.92
C GLY A 164 27.80 -4.20 -14.55
N TRP A 165 27.05 -4.68 -13.55
CA TRP A 165 27.32 -6.01 -12.97
C TRP A 165 26.05 -6.77 -12.58
N HIS A 166 25.90 -7.92 -13.24
CA HIS A 166 24.99 -9.05 -13.00
C HIS A 166 24.24 -9.10 -11.67
N ILE A 167 22.90 -9.29 -11.73
CA ILE A 167 22.03 -10.27 -11.01
C ILE A 167 22.23 -10.47 -9.49
N VAL A 168 23.10 -9.71 -8.81
CA VAL A 168 23.40 -9.80 -7.38
C VAL A 168 22.60 -8.74 -6.62
N TYR A 169 21.30 -8.93 -6.80
CA TYR A 169 20.10 -8.71 -6.01
C TYR A 169 19.82 -7.46 -5.15
N PRO A 170 18.59 -6.91 -5.32
CA PRO A 170 17.91 -6.06 -4.34
C PRO A 170 17.86 -6.64 -2.92
N PHE A 171 17.97 -7.96 -2.72
CA PHE A 171 17.85 -8.61 -1.41
C PHE A 171 18.89 -8.13 -0.38
N CYS A 172 20.15 -7.97 -0.79
CA CYS A 172 21.20 -7.42 0.08
C CYS A 172 20.94 -5.95 0.44
N ILE A 173 20.35 -5.19 -0.47
CA ILE A 173 19.96 -3.80 -0.24
C ILE A 173 18.77 -3.77 0.72
N LEU A 174 17.76 -4.64 0.55
CA LEU A 174 16.56 -4.75 1.39
C LEU A 174 16.90 -4.99 2.85
N ARG A 175 17.84 -5.89 3.15
CA ARG A 175 18.30 -6.16 4.53
C ARG A 175 18.98 -4.95 5.21
N ARG A 176 19.47 -3.98 4.44
CA ARG A 176 20.10 -2.76 4.96
C ARG A 176 19.14 -1.56 4.99
N MET A 177 17.90 -1.74 4.54
CA MET A 177 16.94 -0.64 4.54
C MET A 177 16.41 -0.39 5.95
N SER A 178 16.20 0.88 6.26
CA SER A 178 15.31 1.22 7.37
C SER A 178 13.91 0.71 7.03
N MET A 179 13.40 -0.13 7.92
CA MET A 179 12.04 -0.67 7.89
C MET A 179 11.04 0.26 8.58
N GLU A 180 11.50 1.43 9.01
CA GLU A 180 10.64 2.49 9.57
C GLU A 180 9.75 3.08 8.47
N GLY A 181 8.49 3.31 8.82
CA GLY A 181 7.50 3.89 7.92
C GLY A 181 6.07 3.65 8.40
N PRO A 182 5.07 4.19 7.67
CA PRO A 182 3.68 4.15 8.11
C PRO A 182 3.13 2.72 8.19
N THR A 183 3.60 1.83 7.30
CA THR A 183 3.24 0.41 7.32
C THR A 183 3.64 -0.26 8.63
N LYS A 184 4.87 -0.03 9.10
CA LYS A 184 5.39 -0.63 10.34
C LYS A 184 4.65 -0.08 11.56
N LEU A 185 4.48 1.24 11.64
CA LEU A 185 3.76 1.89 12.75
C LEU A 185 2.33 1.39 12.90
N LEU A 186 1.61 1.20 11.78
CA LEU A 186 0.23 0.69 11.81
C LEU A 186 0.16 -0.79 12.22
N ILE A 187 1.13 -1.62 11.81
CA ILE A 187 1.20 -3.02 12.21
C ILE A 187 1.50 -3.16 13.70
N GLU A 188 2.41 -2.33 14.22
CA GLU A 188 2.72 -2.26 15.65
C GLU A 188 1.53 -1.75 16.47
N ALA A 189 0.72 -0.85 15.90
CA ALA A 189 -0.49 -0.35 16.55
C ALA A 189 -1.64 -1.37 16.55
N SER A 190 -1.82 -2.15 15.47
CA SER A 190 -2.72 -3.30 15.42
C SER A 190 -2.38 -4.24 14.27
N ASN A 191 -2.25 -5.53 14.57
CA ASN A 191 -2.00 -6.58 13.57
C ASN A 191 -3.29 -7.11 12.93
N SER A 192 -4.47 -6.84 13.51
CA SER A 192 -5.74 -7.38 13.00
C SER A 192 -6.07 -6.84 11.61
N SER A 193 -5.67 -5.59 11.32
CA SER A 193 -5.87 -4.92 10.03
C SER A 193 -5.13 -5.61 8.87
N LEU A 194 -4.12 -6.45 9.13
CA LEU A 194 -3.45 -7.25 8.09
C LEU A 194 -4.36 -8.31 7.48
N PHE A 195 -5.31 -8.81 8.27
CA PHE A 195 -6.17 -9.95 7.93
C PHE A 195 -7.61 -9.53 7.63
N LYS A 196 -7.85 -8.23 7.42
CA LYS A 196 -9.13 -7.69 6.96
C LYS A 196 -9.01 -7.28 5.49
N PRO A 197 -9.79 -7.86 4.57
CA PRO A 197 -9.79 -7.45 3.18
C PRO A 197 -10.63 -6.18 2.98
N ASP A 198 -10.34 -5.45 1.90
CA ASP A 198 -11.18 -4.39 1.36
C ASP A 198 -12.43 -4.95 0.64
N ASN A 199 -13.25 -4.06 0.06
CA ASN A 199 -14.48 -4.46 -0.64
C ASN A 199 -14.21 -5.29 -1.92
N GLU A 200 -13.01 -5.23 -2.49
CA GLU A 200 -12.60 -6.08 -3.63
C GLU A 200 -12.06 -7.45 -3.16
N GLY A 201 -12.01 -7.68 -1.85
CA GLY A 201 -11.41 -8.86 -1.24
C GLY A 201 -9.88 -8.77 -1.14
N SER A 202 -9.26 -7.65 -1.46
CA SER A 202 -7.81 -7.47 -1.40
C SER A 202 -7.36 -7.14 0.02
N TYR A 203 -6.30 -7.80 0.48
CA TYR A 203 -5.65 -7.50 1.76
C TYR A 203 -4.55 -6.44 1.57
N PRO A 204 -4.04 -5.79 2.64
CA PRO A 204 -2.99 -4.78 2.51
C PRO A 204 -1.76 -5.26 1.74
N ILE A 205 -1.37 -6.54 1.89
CA ILE A 205 -0.24 -7.11 1.15
C ILE A 205 -0.49 -7.23 -0.36
N HIS A 206 -1.74 -7.43 -0.79
CA HIS A 206 -2.12 -7.41 -2.20
C HIS A 206 -2.04 -5.99 -2.77
N VAL A 207 -2.49 -4.99 -2.00
CA VAL A 207 -2.40 -3.57 -2.39
C VAL A 207 -0.94 -3.13 -2.50
N ALA A 208 -0.09 -3.53 -1.55
CA ALA A 208 1.36 -3.30 -1.61
C ALA A 208 1.98 -3.95 -2.85
N ALA A 209 1.60 -5.20 -3.14
CA ALA A 209 2.07 -5.92 -4.32
C ALA A 209 1.64 -5.26 -5.63
N ALA A 210 0.37 -4.85 -5.74
CA ALA A 210 -0.16 -4.14 -6.91
C ALA A 210 0.51 -2.78 -7.14
N SER A 211 0.87 -2.11 -6.04
CA SER A 211 1.49 -0.77 -6.06
C SER A 211 3.02 -0.83 -6.15
N GLY A 212 3.63 -2.02 -6.19
CA GLY A 212 5.08 -2.20 -6.27
C GLY A 212 5.85 -1.80 -5.00
N ARG A 213 5.16 -1.72 -3.85
CA ARG A 213 5.78 -1.25 -2.58
C ARG A 213 6.51 -2.39 -1.89
N ILE A 214 7.73 -2.68 -2.36
CA ILE A 214 8.55 -3.76 -1.82
C ILE A 214 8.78 -3.63 -0.31
N LYS A 215 9.01 -2.42 0.22
CA LYS A 215 9.22 -2.19 1.66
C LYS A 215 8.00 -2.62 2.49
N ALA A 216 6.82 -2.16 2.11
CA ALA A 216 5.58 -2.56 2.77
C ALA A 216 5.40 -4.10 2.74
N VAL A 217 5.67 -4.75 1.60
CA VAL A 217 5.64 -6.22 1.48
C VAL A 217 6.63 -6.88 2.45
N VAL A 218 7.88 -6.41 2.50
CA VAL A 218 8.90 -6.99 3.39
C VAL A 218 8.52 -6.77 4.86
N VAL A 219 8.09 -5.56 5.26
CA VAL A 219 7.65 -5.27 6.63
C VAL A 219 6.52 -6.22 7.04
N MET A 220 5.52 -6.41 6.18
CA MET A 220 4.39 -7.30 6.46
C MET A 220 4.82 -8.75 6.61
N LEU A 221 5.69 -9.24 5.71
CA LEU A 221 6.17 -10.63 5.72
C LEU A 221 7.13 -10.93 6.88
N GLU A 222 7.99 -9.98 7.25
CA GLU A 222 8.88 -10.12 8.40
C GLU A 222 8.10 -10.07 9.72
N SER A 223 7.06 -9.23 9.80
CA SER A 223 6.22 -9.13 11.00
C SER A 223 5.27 -10.33 11.14
N PHE A 224 4.65 -10.76 10.03
CA PHE A 224 3.65 -11.82 9.99
C PHE A 224 3.78 -12.66 8.70
N PRO A 225 4.67 -13.66 8.65
CA PRO A 225 4.89 -14.49 7.46
C PRO A 225 3.63 -15.16 6.90
N SER A 226 2.66 -15.46 7.77
CA SER A 226 1.39 -16.07 7.42
C SER A 226 0.54 -15.23 6.45
N CYS A 227 0.76 -13.91 6.36
CA CYS A 227 0.04 -13.08 5.40
C CYS A 227 0.40 -13.38 3.93
N ALA A 228 1.51 -14.09 3.68
CA ALA A 228 1.90 -14.51 2.33
C ALA A 228 0.83 -15.37 1.63
N THR A 229 0.13 -16.22 2.40
CA THR A 229 -0.82 -17.22 1.90
C THR A 229 -2.24 -16.69 1.72
N LEU A 230 -2.49 -15.42 2.06
CA LEU A 230 -3.78 -14.78 1.87
C LEU A 230 -4.16 -14.76 0.40
N ARG A 231 -5.45 -14.93 0.13
CA ARG A 231 -6.02 -14.97 -1.23
C ARG A 231 -7.07 -13.88 -1.36
N ASP A 232 -6.94 -13.04 -2.37
CA ASP A 232 -7.90 -11.98 -2.65
C ASP A 232 -9.25 -12.52 -3.17
N GLY A 233 -10.18 -11.63 -3.52
CA GLY A 233 -11.49 -12.00 -4.08
C GLY A 233 -11.43 -12.83 -5.38
N ARG A 234 -10.28 -12.85 -6.09
CA ARG A 234 -10.02 -13.67 -7.28
C ARG A 234 -9.21 -14.92 -6.95
N GLY A 235 -9.00 -15.24 -5.67
CA GLY A 235 -8.17 -16.35 -5.24
C GLY A 235 -6.68 -16.12 -5.45
N ARG A 236 -6.24 -14.90 -5.79
CA ARG A 236 -4.85 -14.58 -6.08
C ARG A 236 -4.09 -14.32 -4.79
N THR A 237 -2.86 -14.81 -4.70
CA THR A 237 -1.90 -14.39 -3.66
C THR A 237 -1.19 -13.10 -4.07
N LEU A 238 -0.39 -12.52 -3.16
CA LEU A 238 0.43 -11.34 -3.46
C LEU A 238 1.31 -11.53 -4.72
N LEU A 239 1.81 -12.75 -4.98
CA LEU A 239 2.68 -13.03 -6.12
C LEU A 239 1.93 -13.03 -7.44
N HIS A 240 0.68 -13.48 -7.46
CA HIS A 240 -0.17 -13.41 -8.64
C HIS A 240 -0.40 -11.94 -9.03
N VAL A 241 -0.75 -11.11 -8.05
CA VAL A 241 -0.96 -9.66 -8.24
C VAL A 241 0.34 -8.99 -8.71
N ALA A 242 1.48 -9.30 -8.08
CA ALA A 242 2.78 -8.77 -8.47
C ALA A 242 3.16 -9.21 -9.90
N ALA A 243 2.90 -10.46 -10.28
CA ALA A 243 3.18 -10.97 -11.61
C ALA A 243 2.30 -10.30 -12.66
N GLU A 244 1.01 -10.10 -12.40
CA GLU A 244 0.09 -9.40 -13.32
C GLU A 244 0.50 -7.94 -13.56
N LYS A 245 0.99 -7.25 -12.52
CA LYS A 245 1.43 -5.84 -12.57
C LYS A 245 2.91 -5.65 -12.95
N ASP A 246 3.61 -6.72 -13.33
CA ASP A 246 5.05 -6.72 -13.64
C ASP A 246 5.95 -6.16 -12.51
N MET A 247 5.57 -6.40 -11.26
CA MET A 247 6.32 -6.01 -10.07
C MET A 247 7.40 -7.04 -9.75
N TRP A 248 8.34 -7.22 -10.69
CA TRP A 248 9.38 -8.25 -10.63
C TRP A 248 10.28 -8.19 -9.41
N VAL A 249 10.45 -7.02 -8.77
CA VAL A 249 11.24 -6.87 -7.54
C VAL A 249 10.62 -7.69 -6.39
N ILE A 250 9.29 -7.71 -6.29
CA ILE A 250 8.55 -8.48 -5.26
C ILE A 250 8.66 -9.97 -5.54
N VAL A 251 8.47 -10.39 -6.79
CA VAL A 251 8.61 -11.80 -7.17
C VAL A 251 10.06 -12.28 -7.00
N GLY A 252 11.03 -11.42 -7.30
CA GLY A 252 12.44 -11.69 -7.09
C GLY A 252 12.79 -11.84 -5.61
N TYR A 253 12.28 -10.96 -4.75
CA TYR A 253 12.40 -11.09 -3.30
C TYR A 253 11.82 -12.42 -2.82
N ALA A 254 10.59 -12.75 -3.22
CA ALA A 254 9.92 -13.98 -2.81
C ALA A 254 10.66 -15.25 -3.28
N SER A 255 11.16 -15.24 -4.52
CA SER A 255 11.88 -16.38 -5.12
C SER A 255 13.22 -16.68 -4.45
N GLN A 256 13.82 -15.68 -3.78
CA GLN A 256 15.08 -15.82 -3.05
C GLN A 256 14.90 -15.89 -1.54
N SER A 257 13.69 -15.58 -1.05
CA SER A 257 13.41 -15.63 0.37
C SER A 257 13.51 -17.08 0.87
N GLY A 258 14.14 -17.24 2.04
CA GLY A 258 14.17 -18.52 2.75
C GLY A 258 12.88 -18.80 3.55
N CYS A 259 11.87 -17.94 3.43
CA CYS A 259 10.63 -18.01 4.20
C CYS A 259 9.73 -19.15 3.67
N PRO A 260 9.40 -20.17 4.49
CA PRO A 260 8.58 -21.30 4.08
C PRO A 260 7.20 -20.90 3.54
N GLU A 261 6.56 -19.90 4.16
CA GLU A 261 5.24 -19.40 3.79
C GLU A 261 5.27 -18.79 2.39
N VAL A 262 6.31 -17.99 2.09
CA VAL A 262 6.51 -17.38 0.77
C VAL A 262 6.86 -18.43 -0.29
N ARG A 263 7.55 -19.52 0.10
CA ARG A 263 7.81 -20.64 -0.81
C ARG A 263 6.53 -21.42 -1.12
N SER A 264 5.64 -21.58 -0.15
CA SER A 264 4.39 -22.34 -0.32
C SER A 264 3.44 -21.70 -1.33
N VAL A 265 3.52 -20.39 -1.55
CA VAL A 265 2.64 -19.65 -2.43
C VAL A 265 3.05 -19.66 -3.91
N LEU A 266 4.26 -20.12 -4.24
CA LEU A 266 4.80 -20.12 -5.62
C LEU A 266 3.96 -20.96 -6.59
N ASN A 267 3.36 -22.04 -6.10
CA ASN A 267 2.57 -22.99 -6.90
C ASN A 267 1.07 -22.92 -6.59
N MET A 268 0.64 -22.00 -5.72
CA MET A 268 -0.79 -21.79 -5.50
C MET A 268 -1.43 -21.33 -6.81
N GLN A 269 -2.67 -21.74 -7.02
CA GLN A 269 -3.47 -21.37 -8.17
C GLN A 269 -4.52 -20.33 -7.77
N ASP A 270 -4.83 -19.40 -8.66
CA ASP A 270 -5.94 -18.47 -8.50
C ASP A 270 -7.31 -19.13 -8.80
N ASN A 271 -8.40 -18.36 -8.81
CA ASN A 271 -9.73 -18.90 -9.12
C ASN A 271 -9.89 -19.41 -10.56
N ASN A 272 -8.96 -19.10 -11.47
CA ASN A 272 -8.91 -19.62 -12.83
C ASN A 272 -7.96 -20.82 -12.96
N GLY A 273 -7.35 -21.27 -11.86
CA GLY A 273 -6.32 -22.32 -11.89
C GLY A 273 -4.95 -21.80 -12.33
N ASN A 274 -4.78 -20.51 -12.58
CA ASN A 274 -3.50 -19.97 -13.01
C ASN A 274 -2.55 -19.88 -11.83
N THR A 275 -1.33 -20.38 -12.00
CA THR A 275 -0.22 -20.07 -11.09
C THR A 275 0.41 -18.71 -11.45
N VAL A 276 1.30 -18.22 -10.59
CA VAL A 276 2.11 -17.01 -10.85
C VAL A 276 2.85 -17.12 -12.20
N LEU A 277 3.31 -18.31 -12.56
CA LEU A 277 4.01 -18.55 -13.83
C LEU A 277 3.09 -18.38 -15.04
N HIS A 278 1.84 -18.84 -14.96
CA HIS A 278 0.85 -18.63 -16.01
C HIS A 278 0.64 -17.13 -16.25
N LEU A 279 0.46 -16.34 -15.18
CA LEU A 279 0.27 -14.89 -15.29
C LEU A 279 1.51 -14.17 -15.84
N ALA A 280 2.72 -14.61 -15.47
CA ALA A 280 3.96 -14.06 -15.99
C ALA A 280 4.09 -14.27 -17.51
N VAL A 281 3.74 -15.47 -17.99
CA VAL A 281 3.72 -15.80 -19.43
C VAL A 281 2.61 -15.04 -20.14
N GLU A 282 1.41 -14.98 -19.56
CA GLU A 282 0.25 -14.29 -20.14
C GLU A 282 0.53 -12.79 -20.32
N GLY A 283 1.13 -12.13 -19.33
CA GLY A 283 1.55 -10.73 -19.39
C GLY A 283 2.78 -10.48 -20.27
N GLY A 284 3.64 -11.49 -20.47
CA GLY A 284 4.92 -11.36 -21.15
C GLY A 284 5.96 -10.63 -20.27
N ASN A 285 5.98 -10.95 -18.97
CA ASN A 285 6.76 -10.27 -17.94
C ASN A 285 8.11 -11.00 -17.71
N GLN A 286 9.16 -10.54 -18.40
CA GLN A 286 10.41 -11.30 -18.57
C GLN A 286 11.16 -11.51 -17.27
N TRP A 287 11.23 -10.48 -16.45
CA TRP A 287 11.95 -10.51 -15.20
C TRP A 287 11.22 -11.42 -14.19
N VAL A 288 9.91 -11.26 -14.06
CA VAL A 288 9.05 -12.15 -13.25
C VAL A 288 9.26 -13.60 -13.66
N PHE A 289 9.15 -13.90 -14.95
CA PHE A 289 9.35 -15.25 -15.48
C PHE A 289 10.75 -15.78 -15.13
N SER A 290 11.80 -14.98 -15.34
CA SER A 290 13.19 -15.38 -15.09
C SER A 290 13.44 -15.72 -13.62
N TYR A 291 12.80 -15.00 -12.69
CA TYR A 291 12.87 -15.28 -11.25
C TYR A 291 12.20 -16.60 -10.88
N LEU A 292 10.99 -16.83 -11.40
CA LEU A 292 10.23 -18.05 -11.15
C LEU A 292 10.92 -19.27 -11.76
N PHE A 293 11.33 -19.18 -13.01
CA PHE A 293 11.94 -20.28 -13.75
C PHE A 293 13.23 -20.81 -13.10
N ARG A 294 14.04 -19.92 -12.51
CA ARG A 294 15.27 -20.30 -11.80
C ARG A 294 15.01 -20.97 -10.45
N ASN A 295 13.80 -20.86 -9.92
CA ASN A 295 13.45 -21.41 -8.62
C ASN A 295 12.96 -22.85 -8.77
N ARG A 296 13.74 -23.82 -8.25
CA ARG A 296 13.39 -25.25 -8.27
C ARG A 296 12.09 -25.60 -7.55
N GLY A 297 11.54 -24.69 -6.75
CA GLY A 297 10.25 -24.86 -6.10
C GLY A 297 9.05 -24.59 -7.00
N VAL A 298 9.23 -24.01 -8.19
CA VAL A 298 8.13 -23.68 -9.11
C VAL A 298 7.77 -24.89 -9.96
N GLY A 299 6.50 -25.31 -9.90
CA GLY A 299 5.93 -26.36 -10.75
C GLY A 299 5.66 -25.82 -12.15
N LEU A 300 6.32 -26.39 -13.15
CA LEU A 300 6.22 -25.97 -14.56
C LEU A 300 5.10 -26.70 -15.32
N ASP A 301 4.65 -27.83 -14.79
CA ASP A 301 3.70 -28.79 -15.35
C ASP A 301 2.26 -28.61 -14.83
N LEU A 302 2.04 -27.64 -13.94
CA LEU A 302 0.72 -27.32 -13.42
C LEU A 302 -0.16 -26.75 -14.53
N SER A 303 -1.38 -27.28 -14.64
CA SER A 303 -2.38 -26.82 -15.61
C SER A 303 -3.46 -25.97 -14.93
N ASN A 304 -3.92 -24.94 -15.62
CA ASN A 304 -5.04 -24.11 -15.19
C ASN A 304 -6.40 -24.80 -15.45
N LYS A 305 -7.52 -24.11 -15.17
CA LYS A 305 -8.86 -24.68 -15.38
C LYS A 305 -9.20 -24.98 -16.84
N ASP A 306 -8.48 -24.39 -17.80
CA ASP A 306 -8.62 -24.71 -19.23
C ASP A 306 -7.79 -25.94 -19.63
N GLY A 307 -7.10 -26.58 -18.68
CA GLY A 307 -6.17 -27.68 -18.93
C GLY A 307 -4.85 -27.24 -19.57
N LEU A 308 -4.55 -25.94 -19.58
CA LEU A 308 -3.36 -25.38 -20.20
C LEU A 308 -2.28 -25.18 -19.17
N THR A 309 -1.08 -25.65 -19.46
CA THR A 309 0.12 -25.28 -18.71
C THR A 309 0.63 -23.91 -19.13
N ALA A 310 1.58 -23.35 -18.39
CA ALA A 310 2.25 -22.11 -18.78
C ALA A 310 2.92 -22.22 -20.17
N ILE A 311 3.36 -23.43 -20.59
CA ILE A 311 4.02 -23.59 -21.90
C ILE A 311 3.00 -23.62 -23.02
N ASP A 312 1.81 -24.16 -22.76
CA ASP A 312 0.71 -24.14 -23.72
C ASP A 312 0.23 -22.71 -23.96
N LEU A 313 0.15 -21.89 -22.90
CA LEU A 313 -0.13 -20.45 -23.01
C LEU A 313 0.95 -19.74 -23.85
N ALA A 314 2.22 -20.02 -23.60
CA ALA A 314 3.33 -19.45 -24.37
C ALA A 314 3.22 -19.78 -25.87
N ARG A 315 2.94 -21.05 -26.20
CA ARG A 315 2.78 -21.53 -27.58
C ARG A 315 1.59 -20.89 -28.28
N ARG A 316 0.44 -20.75 -27.60
CA ARG A 316 -0.76 -20.10 -28.15
C ARG A 316 -0.53 -18.64 -28.54
N LYS A 317 0.39 -17.95 -27.87
CA LYS A 317 0.71 -16.55 -28.17
C LYS A 317 1.71 -16.37 -29.32
N ILE A 318 2.29 -17.44 -29.85
CA ILE A 318 3.12 -17.37 -31.06
C ILE A 318 2.20 -17.31 -32.28
N PRO A 319 2.21 -16.23 -33.08
CA PRO A 319 1.37 -16.17 -34.26
C PRO A 319 1.83 -17.21 -35.30
N ALA A 320 0.88 -17.88 -35.94
CA ALA A 320 1.14 -18.97 -36.89
C ALA A 320 1.89 -18.54 -38.17
N GLU A 321 1.88 -17.24 -38.49
CA GLU A 321 2.46 -16.72 -39.72
C GLU A 321 3.89 -16.21 -39.47
N GLY A 322 4.85 -17.09 -39.74
CA GLY A 322 6.26 -16.75 -39.76
C GLY A 322 6.59 -15.76 -40.88
N ARG A 323 6.98 -14.53 -40.53
CA ARG A 323 8.01 -13.67 -41.16
C ARG A 323 7.86 -12.25 -40.60
N PHE A 324 8.97 -11.68 -40.09
CA PHE A 324 9.13 -10.34 -39.51
C PHE A 324 8.62 -10.12 -38.07
N TYR A 325 9.53 -10.27 -37.10
CA TYR A 325 9.21 -10.13 -35.67
C TYR A 325 10.13 -9.15 -34.90
N HIS A 326 9.98 -7.83 -35.10
CA HIS A 326 10.72 -6.77 -34.38
C HIS A 326 10.12 -6.30 -33.01
N THR A 327 10.03 -7.17 -31.98
CA THR A 327 9.57 -6.73 -30.63
C THR A 327 10.17 -7.59 -29.53
N LEU A 328 11.35 -7.22 -29.03
CA LEU A 328 12.29 -8.15 -28.38
C LEU A 328 11.82 -8.80 -27.05
N VAL A 329 11.07 -8.12 -26.19
CA VAL A 329 10.90 -8.57 -24.78
C VAL A 329 9.87 -9.70 -24.63
N LYS A 330 8.63 -9.51 -25.11
CA LYS A 330 7.58 -10.56 -25.05
C LYS A 330 8.00 -11.81 -25.84
N LYS A 331 8.72 -11.61 -26.95
CA LYS A 331 9.26 -12.67 -27.80
C LYS A 331 10.31 -13.51 -27.10
N PHE A 332 11.17 -12.89 -26.29
CA PHE A 332 12.21 -13.61 -25.59
C PHE A 332 11.65 -14.60 -24.58
N ILE A 333 10.56 -14.30 -23.87
CA ILE A 333 10.00 -15.23 -22.87
C ILE A 333 9.38 -16.45 -23.53
N TYR A 334 8.56 -16.26 -24.57
CA TYR A 334 7.91 -17.36 -25.27
C TYR A 334 8.93 -18.26 -25.96
N LEU A 335 9.96 -17.66 -26.59
CA LEU A 335 11.07 -18.42 -27.16
C LEU A 335 11.91 -19.07 -26.07
N LEU A 336 12.29 -18.38 -25.00
CA LEU A 336 13.12 -18.93 -23.94
C LEU A 336 12.41 -20.12 -23.28
N TYR A 337 11.12 -20.01 -22.95
CA TYR A 337 10.38 -21.12 -22.31
C TYR A 337 10.21 -22.34 -23.22
N ILE A 338 10.09 -22.16 -24.55
CA ILE A 338 10.00 -23.25 -25.52
C ILE A 338 11.37 -23.84 -25.86
N TYR A 339 12.38 -23.01 -26.08
CA TYR A 339 13.73 -23.44 -26.46
C TYR A 339 14.52 -23.98 -25.28
N ILE A 340 14.16 -23.65 -24.05
CA ILE A 340 14.77 -24.22 -22.85
C ILE A 340 14.48 -25.72 -22.72
N ASP A 341 13.37 -26.28 -23.23
CA ASP A 341 13.23 -27.74 -23.28
C ASP A 341 14.32 -28.39 -24.16
N VAL A 342 14.70 -27.73 -25.25
CA VAL A 342 15.76 -28.20 -26.16
C VAL A 342 17.15 -27.90 -25.59
N TYR A 343 17.34 -26.70 -25.03
CA TYR A 343 18.62 -26.26 -24.47
C TYR A 343 18.92 -26.89 -23.12
N ILE A 344 17.94 -27.23 -22.27
CA ILE A 344 18.16 -28.00 -21.05
C ILE A 344 18.52 -29.44 -21.39
N CYS A 345 17.93 -30.07 -22.41
CA CYS A 345 18.44 -31.36 -22.89
C CYS A 345 19.91 -31.24 -23.33
N VAL A 346 20.29 -30.19 -24.08
CA VAL A 346 21.68 -30.00 -24.52
C VAL A 346 22.60 -29.59 -23.37
N TYR A 347 22.18 -28.74 -22.44
CA TYR A 347 23.00 -28.26 -21.32
C TYR A 347 23.11 -29.31 -20.21
N ILE A 348 22.07 -30.09 -19.94
CA ILE A 348 22.14 -31.27 -19.06
C ILE A 348 23.00 -32.35 -19.73
N CYS A 349 22.88 -32.59 -21.04
CA CYS A 349 23.81 -33.49 -21.74
C CYS A 349 25.26 -32.99 -21.67
N ILE A 350 25.52 -31.68 -21.84
CA ILE A 350 26.88 -31.11 -21.71
C ILE A 350 27.35 -31.18 -20.25
N TYR A 351 26.51 -30.89 -19.26
CA TYR A 351 26.88 -30.95 -17.84
C TYR A 351 27.12 -32.40 -17.37
N ILE A 352 26.34 -33.38 -17.84
CA ILE A 352 26.54 -34.80 -17.57
C ILE A 352 27.78 -35.32 -18.32
N CYS A 353 27.99 -34.93 -19.59
CA CYS A 353 29.20 -35.31 -20.34
C CYS A 353 30.48 -34.70 -19.75
N VAL A 354 30.44 -33.48 -19.23
CA VAL A 354 31.60 -32.84 -18.58
C VAL A 354 31.86 -33.45 -17.20
N TYR A 355 30.83 -33.88 -16.46
CA TYR A 355 31.02 -34.56 -15.17
C TYR A 355 31.42 -36.04 -15.29
N MET A 356 31.07 -36.73 -16.37
CA MET A 356 31.50 -38.12 -16.63
C MET A 356 32.96 -38.23 -17.14
N TYR A 357 33.61 -37.11 -17.47
CA TYR A 357 35.02 -37.07 -17.91
C TYR A 357 35.99 -36.54 -16.83
N ILE A 358 35.51 -36.20 -15.63
CA ILE A 358 36.34 -35.63 -14.54
C ILE A 358 36.39 -36.53 -13.29
N TYR A 359 35.90 -37.78 -13.34
CA TYR A 359 36.17 -38.79 -12.31
C TYR A 359 36.46 -40.16 -12.90
#